data_AF-A0A9X3NK78-F1
#
_entry.id   AF-A0A9X3NK78-F1
#
_cell.length_a   1.000
_cell.length_b   1.000
_cell.length_c   1.000
_cell.angle_alpha   90.00
_cell.angle_beta   90.00
_cell.angle_gamma   90.00
#
_symmetry.space_group_name_H-M   'P 1'
#
loop_
_entity.id
_entity.type
_entity.pdbx_description
1 polymer ?
#
loop_
_entity_poly.entity_id
_entity_poly.type
_entity_poly.pdbx_seq_one_letter_code
_entity_poly.pdbx_strand_id
1 'polypeptide(L)'
;MGHLDDERIMAVGRPGAPPDARAARHLVRCARCRRRVAAASALRGAAAALDAENAPAAVPSFDALVLPELHRPAADPAPVAAWSASASWRLTAALVWRQARLVPRSLWPLTALGFVLLLAAAWRAEPIAEPLLGPGVTLLLTAGVLAVCEPRRDPRSELLHSLPVPPVAVWLCRLALVVAVDLAAALVLTAAVGRVAEGAADAPQLVASWLGPALLTAALAAFGAVWQSPAAGAVLGGCGWVIGAVVAVGGVLPVPGRFTAVLAAVWTTNAGTLAASLLLIGCAALLTGYPARVLRGGV
;
A
#
# COMPACT_ATOMS: atom_id res chain seq x y z
N MET A 1 -9.94 5.52 38.19
CA MET A 1 -10.27 6.83 37.57
C MET A 1 -9.79 6.80 36.13
N GLY A 2 -10.66 7.07 35.16
CA GLY A 2 -10.27 7.13 33.74
C GLY A 2 -9.32 8.30 33.45
N HIS A 3 -8.37 8.10 32.54
CA HIS A 3 -7.51 9.17 32.02
C HIS A 3 -8.31 10.08 31.06
N LEU A 4 -7.82 11.31 30.85
CA LEU A 4 -8.30 12.14 29.74
C LEU A 4 -7.96 11.46 28.41
N ASP A 5 -8.93 11.47 27.49
CA ASP A 5 -8.73 11.11 26.09
C ASP A 5 -7.80 12.12 25.39
N ASP A 6 -7.37 11.74 24.19
CA ASP A 6 -6.35 12.47 23.44
C ASP A 6 -6.88 13.81 22.93
N GLU A 7 -8.15 13.87 22.55
CA GLU A 7 -8.81 15.11 22.14
C GLU A 7 -8.83 16.15 23.26
N ARG A 8 -9.17 15.76 24.49
CA ARG A 8 -9.16 16.64 25.65
C ARG A 8 -7.76 17.07 26.05
N ILE A 9 -6.77 16.18 25.95
CA ILE A 9 -5.35 16.53 26.18
C ILE A 9 -4.90 17.58 25.15
N MET A 10 -5.29 17.42 23.89
CA MET A 10 -4.98 18.39 22.84
C MET A 10 -5.72 19.71 23.06
N ALA A 11 -7.00 19.69 23.44
CA ALA A 11 -7.77 20.91 23.72
C ALA A 11 -7.18 21.72 24.88
N VAL A 12 -6.85 21.08 26.00
CA VAL A 12 -6.33 21.76 27.20
C VAL A 12 -4.93 22.36 26.98
N GLY A 13 -4.08 21.71 26.18
CA GLY A 13 -2.75 22.26 25.89
C GLY A 13 -2.73 23.38 24.83
N ARG A 14 -3.90 23.85 24.34
CA ARG A 14 -3.96 24.94 23.36
C ARG A 14 -3.90 26.30 24.06
N PRO A 15 -3.00 27.21 23.68
CA PRO A 15 -2.93 28.55 24.27
C PRO A 15 -4.25 29.29 24.03
N GLY A 16 -4.80 29.92 25.06
CA GLY A 16 -6.06 30.67 25.00
C GLY A 16 -7.33 29.81 24.96
N ALA A 17 -7.24 28.48 25.10
CA ALA A 17 -8.45 27.65 25.20
C ALA A 17 -9.24 28.00 26.48
N PRO A 18 -10.59 28.04 26.41
CA PRO A 18 -11.41 28.27 27.58
C PRO A 18 -11.16 27.17 28.62
N PRO A 19 -11.15 27.51 29.92
CA PRO A 19 -10.82 26.56 30.97
C PRO A 19 -11.91 25.48 31.12
N ASP A 20 -11.60 24.23 30.76
CA ASP A 20 -12.42 23.09 31.15
C ASP A 20 -12.15 22.75 32.63
N ALA A 21 -13.09 23.16 33.50
CA ALA A 21 -13.00 22.95 34.94
C ALA A 21 -12.90 21.45 35.33
N ARG A 22 -13.46 20.53 34.53
CA ARG A 22 -13.37 19.09 34.80
C ARG A 22 -11.97 18.56 34.48
N ALA A 23 -11.41 18.96 33.34
CA ALA A 23 -10.04 18.61 32.98
C ALA A 23 -9.02 19.21 33.95
N ALA A 24 -9.21 20.47 34.37
CA ALA A 24 -8.37 21.13 35.37
C ALA A 24 -8.35 20.36 36.69
N ARG A 25 -9.52 19.98 37.23
CA ARG A 25 -9.62 19.15 38.44
C ARG A 25 -8.93 17.79 38.27
N HIS A 26 -9.02 17.17 37.09
CA HIS A 26 -8.35 15.90 36.82
C HIS A 26 -6.83 16.04 36.79
N LEU A 27 -6.31 17.09 36.15
CA LEU A 27 -4.87 17.34 36.03
C LEU A 27 -4.20 17.60 37.37
N VAL A 28 -4.91 18.14 38.37
CA VAL A 28 -4.41 18.22 39.76
C VAL A 28 -4.10 16.82 40.31
N ARG A 29 -4.94 15.83 40.02
CA ARG A 29 -4.86 14.48 40.60
C ARG A 29 -4.05 13.49 39.77
N CYS A 30 -3.87 13.71 38.46
CA CYS A 30 -3.26 12.72 37.57
C CYS A 30 -1.93 13.19 36.96
N ALA A 31 -0.81 12.72 37.53
CA ALA A 31 0.53 13.01 37.03
C ALA A 31 0.78 12.55 35.57
N ARG A 32 0.18 11.42 35.18
CA ARG A 32 0.28 10.91 33.80
C ARG A 32 -0.34 11.88 32.80
N CYS A 33 -1.56 12.35 33.04
CA CYS A 33 -2.22 13.32 32.16
C CYS A 33 -1.49 14.67 32.14
N ARG A 34 -0.90 15.12 33.26
CA ARG A 34 -0.03 16.31 33.26
C ARG A 34 1.17 16.16 32.32
N ARG A 35 1.87 15.02 32.36
CA ARG A 35 2.99 14.76 31.45
C ARG A 35 2.55 14.78 29.98
N ARG A 36 1.39 14.20 29.67
CA ARG A 36 0.85 14.21 28.30
C ARG A 36 0.50 15.62 27.82
N VAL A 37 -0.15 16.43 28.67
CA VAL A 37 -0.46 17.84 28.34
C VAL A 37 0.82 18.65 28.15
N ALA A 38 1.81 18.49 29.03
CA ALA A 38 3.11 19.16 28.91
C ALA A 38 3.86 18.77 27.62
N ALA A 39 3.84 17.49 27.24
CA ALA A 39 4.42 17.04 25.96
C ALA A 39 3.67 17.64 24.76
N ALA A 40 2.34 17.66 24.79
CA ALA A 40 1.52 18.24 23.73
C ALA A 40 1.68 19.77 23.62
N SER A 41 1.88 20.49 24.72
CA SER A 41 2.18 21.93 24.71
C SER A 41 3.60 22.20 24.23
N ALA A 42 4.59 21.36 24.61
CA ALA A 42 5.97 21.49 24.14
C ALA A 42 6.10 21.26 22.63
N LEU A 43 5.45 20.22 22.09
CA LEU A 43 5.39 19.98 20.64
C LEU A 43 4.78 21.16 19.88
N ARG A 44 3.71 21.75 20.42
CA ARG A 44 3.09 22.94 19.82
C ARG A 44 3.98 24.18 19.92
N GLY A 45 4.67 24.37 21.04
CA GLY A 45 5.64 25.45 21.18
C GLY A 45 6.78 25.32 20.17
N ALA A 46 7.29 24.11 19.96
CA ALA A 46 8.32 23.83 18.95
C ALA A 46 7.80 24.07 17.53
N ALA A 47 6.58 23.63 17.21
CA ALA A 47 5.95 23.89 15.91
C ALA A 47 5.75 25.39 15.67
N ALA A 48 5.22 26.13 16.66
CA ALA A 48 5.03 27.56 16.55
C ALA A 48 6.36 28.34 16.44
N ALA A 49 7.42 27.90 17.13
CA ALA A 49 8.75 28.48 16.99
C ALA A 49 9.32 28.22 15.59
N LEU A 50 9.13 27.02 15.05
CA LEU A 50 9.52 26.68 13.68
C LEU A 50 8.72 27.49 12.66
N ASP A 51 7.42 27.69 12.87
CA ASP A 51 6.57 28.54 12.02
C ASP A 51 6.96 30.01 12.11
N ALA A 52 7.43 30.49 13.26
CA ALA A 52 7.93 31.85 13.44
C ALA A 52 9.31 32.07 12.81
N GLU A 53 10.19 31.08 12.86
CA GLU A 53 11.51 31.10 12.20
C GLU A 53 11.37 30.97 10.69
N ASN A 54 10.43 30.14 10.23
CA ASN A 54 10.03 30.03 8.84
C ASN A 54 8.89 30.99 8.48
N ALA A 55 8.66 32.03 9.29
CA ALA A 55 7.61 33.01 9.02
C ALA A 55 7.89 33.56 7.63
N PRO A 56 7.03 33.24 6.65
CA PRO A 56 7.38 33.48 5.27
C PRO A 56 7.53 35.00 5.09
N ALA A 57 8.61 35.40 4.41
CA ALA A 57 8.72 36.76 3.87
C ALA A 57 7.37 37.12 3.25
N ALA A 58 6.76 38.23 3.70
CA ALA A 58 5.36 38.60 3.48
C ALA A 58 4.77 37.91 2.25
N VAL A 59 4.06 36.79 2.47
CA VAL A 59 3.46 36.03 1.37
C VAL A 59 2.52 37.00 0.67
N PRO A 60 2.76 37.33 -0.62
CA PRO A 60 1.91 38.26 -1.31
C PRO A 60 0.47 37.75 -1.23
N SER A 61 -0.49 38.66 -1.06
CA SER A 61 -1.89 38.28 -0.95
C SER A 61 -2.30 37.43 -2.16
N PHE A 62 -3.31 36.58 -1.99
CA PHE A 62 -3.89 35.81 -3.09
C PHE A 62 -4.18 36.72 -4.30
N ASP A 63 -4.71 37.91 -4.04
CA ASP A 63 -4.99 38.90 -5.08
C ASP A 63 -3.71 39.42 -5.76
N ALA A 64 -2.60 39.56 -5.04
CA ALA A 64 -1.33 39.98 -5.64
C ALA A 64 -0.73 38.91 -6.57
N LEU A 65 -0.99 37.62 -6.33
CA LEU A 65 -0.45 36.52 -7.13
C LEU A 65 -1.39 36.03 -8.24
N VAL A 66 -2.69 35.95 -7.94
CA VAL A 66 -3.66 35.26 -8.79
C VAL A 66 -4.46 36.24 -9.65
N LEU A 67 -4.78 37.41 -9.12
CA LEU A 67 -5.58 38.40 -9.85
C LEU A 67 -4.88 38.86 -11.14
N PRO A 68 -3.56 39.12 -11.18
CA PRO A 68 -2.86 39.45 -12.42
C PRO A 68 -2.90 38.32 -13.46
N GLU A 69 -2.82 37.06 -13.03
CA GLU A 69 -2.86 35.90 -13.93
C GLU A 69 -4.28 35.61 -14.45
N LEU A 70 -5.32 35.89 -13.65
CA LEU A 70 -6.72 35.80 -14.08
C LEU A 70 -7.09 36.89 -15.10
N HIS A 71 -6.47 38.06 -15.01
CA HIS A 71 -6.67 39.16 -15.95
C HIS A 71 -5.79 39.06 -17.19
N ARG A 72 -4.83 38.13 -17.21
CA ARG A 72 -4.06 37.84 -18.40
C ARG A 72 -5.03 37.26 -19.44
N PRO A 73 -5.09 37.82 -20.66
CA PRO A 73 -5.90 37.22 -21.72
C PRO A 73 -5.48 35.77 -21.84
N ALA A 74 -6.46 34.86 -21.75
CA ALA A 74 -6.21 33.43 -21.86
C ALA A 74 -5.39 33.20 -23.13
N ALA A 75 -4.18 32.67 -22.98
CA ALA A 75 -3.38 32.30 -24.13
C ALA A 75 -4.24 31.39 -25.02
N ASP A 76 -4.17 31.61 -26.34
CA ASP A 76 -4.86 30.74 -27.28
C ASP A 76 -4.57 29.29 -26.89
N PRO A 77 -5.61 28.44 -26.76
CA PRO A 77 -5.44 27.08 -26.29
C PRO A 77 -4.40 26.41 -27.17
N ALA A 78 -3.23 26.15 -26.58
CA ALA A 78 -2.14 25.51 -27.29
C ALA A 78 -2.71 24.23 -27.91
N PRO A 79 -2.47 23.97 -29.21
CA PRO A 79 -3.01 22.80 -29.86
C PRO A 79 -2.62 21.57 -29.04
N VAL A 80 -3.62 20.86 -28.54
CA VAL A 80 -3.41 19.64 -27.75
C VAL A 80 -2.71 18.67 -28.70
N ALA A 81 -1.42 18.45 -28.46
CA ALA A 81 -0.61 17.58 -29.30
C ALA A 81 -1.33 16.22 -29.43
N ALA A 82 -1.50 15.77 -30.67
CA ALA A 82 -2.16 14.48 -30.93
C ALA A 82 -1.48 13.38 -30.11
N TRP A 83 -2.29 12.58 -29.42
CA TRP A 83 -1.78 11.52 -28.57
C TRP A 83 -1.12 10.45 -29.45
N SER A 84 0.20 10.33 -29.37
CA SER A 84 0.93 9.23 -30.00
C SER A 84 1.23 8.15 -28.96
N ALA A 85 1.24 6.89 -29.39
CA ALA A 85 1.58 5.76 -28.53
C ALA A 85 2.96 5.94 -27.87
N SER A 86 3.93 6.51 -28.59
CA SER A 86 5.26 6.83 -28.06
C SER A 86 5.23 7.92 -26.99
N ALA A 87 4.44 8.98 -27.17
CA ALA A 87 4.25 10.00 -26.14
C ALA A 87 3.59 9.43 -24.88
N SER A 88 2.56 8.59 -25.04
CA SER A 88 1.90 7.90 -23.93
C SER A 88 2.86 6.97 -23.20
N TRP A 89 3.67 6.19 -23.91
CA TRP A 89 4.67 5.30 -23.29
C TRP A 89 5.72 6.08 -22.51
N ARG A 90 6.28 7.16 -23.08
CA ARG A 90 7.24 8.03 -22.39
C ARG A 90 6.62 8.66 -21.14
N LEU A 91 5.37 9.10 -21.20
CA LEU A 91 4.65 9.64 -20.06
C LEU A 91 4.49 8.59 -18.97
N THR A 92 4.01 7.38 -19.32
CA THR A 92 3.87 6.26 -18.38
C THR A 92 5.21 5.90 -17.76
N ALA A 93 6.28 5.78 -18.55
CA ALA A 93 7.62 5.48 -18.05
C ALA A 93 8.14 6.58 -17.10
N ALA A 94 7.93 7.86 -17.45
CA ALA A 94 8.29 8.98 -16.59
C ALA A 94 7.49 8.98 -15.28
N LEU A 95 6.20 8.65 -15.32
CA LEU A 95 5.36 8.50 -14.13
C LEU A 95 5.85 7.36 -13.26
N VAL A 96 6.05 6.16 -13.83
CA VAL A 96 6.56 4.98 -13.12
C VAL A 96 7.92 5.27 -12.48
N TRP A 97 8.84 5.90 -13.20
CA TRP A 97 10.16 6.27 -12.69
C TRP A 97 10.07 7.26 -11.51
N ARG A 98 9.20 8.27 -11.61
CA ARG A 98 8.94 9.20 -10.51
C ARG A 98 8.33 8.49 -9.31
N GLN A 99 7.38 7.57 -9.53
CA GLN A 99 6.79 6.77 -8.45
C GLN A 99 7.81 5.83 -7.81
N ALA A 100 8.74 5.25 -8.57
CA ALA A 100 9.81 4.41 -8.03
C ALA A 100 10.68 5.12 -7.00
N ARG A 101 10.92 6.42 -7.20
CA ARG A 101 11.67 7.26 -6.23
C ARG A 101 10.86 7.60 -4.98
N LEU A 102 9.54 7.49 -5.05
CA LEU A 102 8.61 7.74 -3.93
C LEU A 102 8.29 6.48 -3.13
N VAL A 103 8.48 5.28 -3.72
CA VAL A 103 8.37 4.02 -2.97
C VAL A 103 9.38 4.04 -1.81
N PRO A 104 8.97 3.66 -0.58
CA PRO A 104 9.87 3.65 0.57
C PRO A 104 11.14 2.87 0.25
N ARG A 105 12.31 3.51 0.43
CA ARG A 105 13.60 2.86 0.13
C ARG A 105 13.84 1.60 0.95
N SER A 106 13.18 1.47 2.10
CA SER A 106 13.21 0.27 2.94
C SER A 106 12.48 -0.93 2.35
N LEU A 107 11.56 -0.73 1.40
CA LEU A 107 10.82 -1.83 0.76
C LEU A 107 11.77 -2.71 -0.05
N TRP A 108 12.66 -2.13 -0.84
CA TRP A 108 13.61 -2.87 -1.69
C TRP A 108 14.50 -3.85 -0.94
N PRO A 109 15.23 -3.45 0.13
CA PRO A 109 16.06 -4.39 0.88
C PRO A 109 15.22 -5.43 1.64
N LEU A 110 14.01 -5.10 2.09
CA LEU A 110 13.12 -6.07 2.74
C LEU A 110 12.63 -7.14 1.76
N THR A 111 12.18 -6.73 0.56
CA THR A 111 11.81 -7.65 -0.51
C THR A 111 12.99 -8.54 -0.91
N ALA A 112 14.17 -7.93 -1.15
CA ALA A 112 15.38 -8.66 -1.50
C ALA A 112 15.78 -9.66 -0.40
N LEU A 113 15.77 -9.25 0.86
CA LEU A 113 16.03 -10.12 2.00
C LEU A 113 15.03 -11.28 2.05
N GLY A 114 13.74 -11.00 1.82
CA GLY A 114 12.70 -12.03 1.76
C GLY A 114 12.97 -13.10 0.69
N PHE A 115 13.31 -12.69 -0.53
CA PHE A 115 13.66 -13.62 -1.61
C PHE A 115 14.97 -14.39 -1.32
N VAL A 116 15.97 -13.76 -0.72
CA VAL A 116 17.22 -14.42 -0.31
C VAL A 116 16.96 -15.47 0.78
N LEU A 117 16.14 -15.14 1.78
CA LEU A 117 15.75 -16.09 2.83
C LEU A 117 14.95 -17.26 2.24
N LEU A 118 14.05 -17.00 1.28
CA LEU A 118 13.30 -18.03 0.59
C LEU A 118 14.21 -18.95 -0.25
N LEU A 119 15.20 -18.38 -0.95
CA LEU A 119 16.21 -19.15 -1.68
C LEU A 119 17.03 -20.04 -0.72
N ALA A 120 17.49 -19.48 0.39
CA ALA A 120 18.26 -20.22 1.39
C ALA A 120 17.44 -21.34 2.04
N ALA A 121 16.13 -21.10 2.28
CA ALA A 121 15.21 -22.11 2.79
C ALA A 121 14.99 -23.23 1.76
N ALA A 122 14.77 -22.88 0.49
CA ALA A 122 14.62 -23.84 -0.61
C ALA A 122 15.87 -24.73 -0.75
N TRP A 123 17.07 -24.15 -0.65
CA TRP A 123 18.33 -24.91 -0.68
C TRP A 123 18.43 -25.91 0.48
N ARG A 124 18.06 -25.49 1.70
CA ARG A 124 18.20 -26.38 2.88
C ARG A 124 17.14 -27.46 3.00
N ALA A 125 15.99 -27.28 2.35
CA ALA A 125 14.83 -28.14 2.50
C ALA A 125 14.61 -29.01 1.24
N GLU A 126 15.62 -29.75 0.81
CA GLU A 126 15.64 -30.53 -0.45
C GLU A 126 14.35 -31.33 -0.78
N PRO A 127 13.58 -31.92 0.16
CA PRO A 127 12.28 -32.54 -0.17
C PRO A 127 11.04 -31.62 -0.01
N ILE A 128 11.18 -30.42 0.56
CA ILE A 128 10.07 -29.48 0.88
C ILE A 128 10.22 -28.15 0.13
N ALA A 129 11.25 -28.00 -0.70
CA ALA A 129 11.54 -26.76 -1.42
C ALA A 129 10.37 -26.31 -2.34
N GLU A 130 9.79 -27.26 -3.08
CA GLU A 130 8.66 -27.01 -3.98
C GLU A 130 7.39 -26.53 -3.25
N PRO A 131 6.89 -27.21 -2.18
CA PRO A 131 5.72 -26.73 -1.43
C PRO A 131 5.98 -25.46 -0.62
N LEU A 132 7.24 -25.07 -0.36
CA LEU A 132 7.58 -23.81 0.31
C LEU A 132 7.64 -22.62 -0.66
N LEU A 133 8.06 -22.84 -1.90
CA LEU A 133 8.25 -21.78 -2.90
C LEU A 133 6.94 -21.04 -3.18
N GLY A 134 5.87 -21.80 -3.44
CA GLY A 134 4.52 -21.28 -3.73
C GLY A 134 4.02 -20.27 -2.69
N PRO A 135 3.84 -20.71 -1.44
CA PRO A 135 3.42 -19.86 -0.33
C PRO A 135 4.40 -18.74 -0.01
N GLY A 136 5.71 -18.99 -0.14
CA GLY A 136 6.75 -17.99 0.11
C GLY A 136 6.67 -16.80 -0.85
N VAL A 137 6.60 -17.06 -2.16
CA VAL A 137 6.43 -16.02 -3.18
C VAL A 137 5.09 -15.30 -3.01
N THR A 138 4.02 -16.03 -2.74
CA THR A 138 2.68 -15.47 -2.48
C THR A 138 2.70 -14.48 -1.33
N LEU A 139 3.38 -14.82 -0.23
CA LEU A 139 3.52 -13.94 0.94
C LEU A 139 4.31 -12.67 0.60
N LEU A 140 5.45 -12.80 -0.08
CA LEU A 140 6.31 -11.67 -0.45
C LEU A 140 5.57 -10.69 -1.37
N LEU A 141 4.89 -11.19 -2.41
CA LEU A 141 4.11 -10.37 -3.33
C LEU A 141 2.95 -9.66 -2.60
N THR A 142 2.24 -10.39 -1.72
CA THR A 142 1.13 -9.82 -0.94
C THR A 142 1.62 -8.72 0.01
N ALA A 143 2.78 -8.93 0.66
CA ALA A 143 3.40 -7.92 1.51
C ALA A 143 3.82 -6.68 0.71
N GLY A 144 4.40 -6.85 -0.48
CA GLY A 144 4.72 -5.75 -1.39
C GLY A 144 3.49 -4.92 -1.76
N VAL A 145 2.39 -5.58 -2.13
CA VAL A 145 1.12 -4.92 -2.44
C VAL A 145 0.52 -4.17 -1.24
N LEU A 146 0.51 -4.79 -0.06
CA LEU A 146 0.03 -4.13 1.17
C LEU A 146 0.86 -2.91 1.53
N ALA A 147 2.18 -2.96 1.33
CA ALA A 147 3.07 -1.84 1.58
C ALA A 147 2.78 -0.64 0.66
N VAL A 148 2.34 -0.88 -0.58
CA VAL A 148 1.89 0.16 -1.53
C VAL A 148 0.51 0.71 -1.15
N CYS A 149 -0.38 -0.14 -0.62
CA CYS A 149 -1.76 0.23 -0.32
C CYS A 149 -1.95 0.94 1.03
N GLU A 150 -0.89 1.26 1.77
CA GLU A 150 -0.97 1.90 3.10
C GLU A 150 -1.19 3.43 3.01
N PRO A 151 -2.39 3.97 3.35
CA PRO A 151 -2.74 5.37 3.16
C PRO A 151 -1.90 6.33 4.00
N ARG A 152 -1.44 5.86 5.17
CA ARG A 152 -0.69 6.69 6.13
C ARG A 152 0.70 7.09 5.65
N ARG A 153 1.21 6.45 4.58
CA ARG A 153 2.53 6.75 4.00
C ARG A 153 2.49 7.77 2.87
N ASP A 154 1.31 8.25 2.47
CA ASP A 154 1.21 9.33 1.48
C ASP A 154 0.70 10.63 2.14
N PRO A 155 1.56 11.38 2.86
CA PRO A 155 1.22 12.70 3.42
C PRO A 155 0.93 13.76 2.35
N ARG A 156 0.90 13.38 1.06
CA ARG A 156 0.70 14.26 -0.09
C ARG A 156 -0.61 13.99 -0.82
N SER A 157 -1.54 13.22 -0.26
CA SER A 157 -2.87 13.03 -0.86
C SER A 157 -3.55 14.36 -1.20
N GLU A 158 -3.37 15.39 -0.38
CA GLU A 158 -3.86 16.75 -0.62
C GLU A 158 -3.19 17.43 -1.82
N LEU A 159 -1.87 17.22 -2.02
CA LEU A 159 -1.14 17.71 -3.18
C LEU A 159 -1.47 16.93 -4.46
N LEU A 160 -1.86 15.66 -4.35
CA LEU A 160 -2.26 14.87 -5.52
C LEU A 160 -3.57 15.39 -6.12
N HIS A 161 -4.42 16.05 -5.33
CA HIS A 161 -5.63 16.71 -5.84
C HIS A 161 -5.35 18.00 -6.62
N SER A 162 -4.18 18.60 -6.47
CA SER A 162 -3.76 19.77 -7.29
C SER A 162 -2.96 19.38 -8.53
N LEU A 163 -2.57 18.10 -8.67
CA LEU A 163 -1.87 17.61 -9.85
C LEU A 163 -2.85 17.21 -10.95
N PRO A 164 -2.50 17.42 -12.23
CA PRO A 164 -3.32 17.00 -13.37
C PRO A 164 -3.35 15.49 -13.60
N VAL A 165 -2.85 14.68 -12.66
CA VAL A 165 -2.77 13.21 -12.77
C VAL A 165 -3.80 12.58 -11.84
N PRO A 166 -4.72 11.74 -12.37
CA PRO A 166 -5.76 11.15 -11.53
C PRO A 166 -5.16 10.20 -10.48
N PRO A 167 -5.67 10.17 -9.23
CA PRO A 167 -5.13 9.35 -8.14
C PRO A 167 -5.03 7.85 -8.49
N VAL A 168 -6.00 7.33 -9.24
CA VAL A 168 -6.00 5.94 -9.71
C VAL A 168 -4.79 5.62 -10.58
N ALA A 169 -4.33 6.54 -11.43
CA ALA A 169 -3.16 6.31 -12.27
C ALA A 169 -1.87 6.24 -11.43
N VAL A 170 -1.76 7.10 -10.40
CA VAL A 170 -0.63 7.07 -9.46
C VAL A 170 -0.61 5.75 -8.69
N TRP A 171 -1.75 5.31 -8.17
CA TRP A 171 -1.90 4.04 -7.45
C TRP A 171 -1.55 2.84 -8.35
N LEU A 172 -2.12 2.77 -9.56
CA LEU A 172 -1.82 1.72 -10.54
C LEU A 172 -0.34 1.69 -10.92
N CYS A 173 0.30 2.84 -11.12
CA CYS A 173 1.72 2.89 -11.44
C CYS A 173 2.59 2.33 -10.30
N ARG A 174 2.29 2.67 -9.03
CA ARG A 174 3.01 2.15 -7.87
C ARG A 174 2.80 0.65 -7.71
N LEU A 175 1.54 0.20 -7.83
CA LEU A 175 1.19 -1.20 -7.71
C LEU A 175 1.87 -2.03 -8.81
N ALA A 176 1.76 -1.60 -10.07
CA ALA A 176 2.37 -2.27 -11.21
C ALA A 176 3.89 -2.34 -11.07
N LEU A 177 4.55 -1.28 -10.60
CA LEU A 177 5.99 -1.28 -10.36
C LEU A 177 6.40 -2.33 -9.33
N VAL A 178 5.75 -2.35 -8.15
CA VAL A 178 6.10 -3.29 -7.07
C VAL A 178 5.81 -4.72 -7.49
N VAL A 179 4.62 -4.98 -8.06
CA VAL A 179 4.27 -6.30 -8.58
C VAL A 179 5.25 -6.75 -9.66
N ALA A 180 5.65 -5.88 -10.60
CA ALA A 180 6.60 -6.25 -11.65
C ALA A 180 7.98 -6.61 -11.09
N VAL A 181 8.48 -5.86 -10.09
CA VAL A 181 9.76 -6.17 -9.44
C VAL A 181 9.69 -7.48 -8.65
N ASP A 182 8.61 -7.69 -7.88
CA ASP A 182 8.41 -8.92 -7.12
C ASP A 182 8.28 -10.14 -8.04
N LEU A 183 7.56 -10.01 -9.16
CA LEU A 183 7.45 -11.07 -10.19
C LEU A 183 8.80 -11.35 -10.84
N ALA A 184 9.58 -10.33 -11.17
CA ALA A 184 10.93 -10.51 -11.72
C ALA A 184 11.85 -11.22 -10.73
N ALA A 185 11.80 -10.85 -9.44
CA ALA A 185 12.56 -11.50 -8.38
C ALA A 185 12.10 -12.96 -8.17
N ALA A 186 10.81 -13.24 -8.23
CA ALA A 186 10.26 -14.60 -8.16
C ALA A 186 10.68 -15.46 -9.35
N LEU A 187 10.78 -14.89 -10.56
CA LEU A 187 11.30 -15.59 -11.74
C LEU A 187 12.79 -15.89 -11.60
N VAL A 188 13.60 -14.95 -11.09
CA VAL A 188 15.02 -15.17 -10.79
C VAL A 188 15.19 -16.26 -9.73
N LEU A 189 14.38 -16.21 -8.67
CA LEU A 189 14.35 -17.25 -7.63
C LEU A 189 14.00 -18.62 -8.22
N THR A 190 12.95 -18.70 -9.04
CA THR A 190 12.52 -19.93 -9.72
C THR A 190 13.64 -20.50 -10.59
N ALA A 191 14.32 -19.64 -11.35
CA ALA A 191 15.45 -20.03 -12.20
C ALA A 191 16.70 -20.43 -11.39
N ALA A 192 16.88 -19.91 -10.18
CA ALA A 192 17.96 -20.30 -9.29
C ALA A 192 17.68 -21.67 -8.66
N VAL A 193 16.46 -21.87 -8.11
CA VAL A 193 16.03 -23.15 -7.53
C VAL A 193 16.08 -24.28 -8.56
N GLY A 194 15.58 -24.04 -9.77
CA GLY A 194 15.63 -25.03 -10.85
C GLY A 194 17.03 -25.40 -11.35
N ARG A 195 18.08 -24.63 -11.01
CA ARG A 195 19.48 -25.01 -11.30
C ARG A 195 20.13 -25.81 -10.18
N VAL A 196 19.65 -25.68 -8.95
CA VAL A 196 20.22 -26.34 -7.77
C VAL A 196 19.59 -27.70 -7.55
N ALA A 197 18.29 -27.85 -7.81
CA ALA A 197 17.64 -29.14 -7.79
C ALA A 197 18.13 -29.96 -8.99
N GLU A 198 18.98 -30.97 -8.75
CA GLU A 198 19.50 -31.90 -9.77
C GLU A 198 18.41 -32.74 -10.47
N GLY A 199 17.12 -32.48 -10.18
CA GLY A 199 15.97 -33.19 -10.74
C GLY A 199 14.75 -32.31 -11.03
N ALA A 200 14.34 -32.33 -12.30
CA ALA A 200 12.95 -32.45 -12.78
C ALA A 200 11.88 -31.39 -12.46
N ALA A 201 12.16 -30.32 -11.71
CA ALA A 201 11.17 -29.26 -11.54
C ALA A 201 11.14 -28.37 -12.80
N ASP A 202 10.18 -28.65 -13.70
CA ASP A 202 9.94 -27.83 -14.89
C ASP A 202 9.69 -26.37 -14.45
N ALA A 203 10.53 -25.43 -14.91
CA ALA A 203 10.39 -24.02 -14.57
C ALA A 203 8.96 -23.47 -14.79
N PRO A 204 8.24 -23.84 -15.87
CA PRO A 204 6.83 -23.48 -16.03
C PRO A 204 5.91 -24.01 -14.92
N GLN A 205 6.14 -25.23 -14.43
CA GLN A 205 5.38 -25.82 -13.33
C GLN A 205 5.65 -25.08 -12.02
N LEU A 206 6.90 -24.73 -11.74
CA LEU A 206 7.25 -23.89 -10.58
C LEU A 206 6.60 -22.50 -10.69
N VAL A 207 6.60 -21.88 -11.87
CA VAL A 207 5.89 -20.60 -12.07
C VAL A 207 4.39 -20.77 -11.84
N ALA A 208 3.79 -21.85 -12.37
CA ALA A 208 2.38 -22.14 -12.19
C ALA A 208 1.99 -22.44 -10.74
N SER A 209 2.92 -22.87 -9.89
CA SER A 209 2.64 -23.14 -8.47
C SER A 209 2.47 -21.87 -7.64
N TRP A 210 3.09 -20.75 -8.04
CA TRP A 210 2.98 -19.48 -7.32
C TRP A 210 2.20 -18.39 -8.05
N LEU A 211 2.20 -18.34 -9.39
CA LEU A 211 1.69 -17.17 -10.13
C LEU A 211 0.21 -16.85 -9.83
N GLY A 212 -0.68 -17.83 -10.01
CA GLY A 212 -2.11 -17.70 -9.75
C GLY A 212 -2.40 -17.37 -8.29
N PRO A 213 -1.96 -18.20 -7.32
CA PRO A 213 -2.11 -17.93 -5.89
C PRO A 213 -1.59 -16.56 -5.46
N ALA A 214 -0.40 -16.17 -5.93
CA ALA A 214 0.23 -14.90 -5.58
C ALA A 214 -0.59 -13.72 -6.11
N LEU A 215 -0.95 -13.73 -7.39
CA LEU A 215 -1.74 -12.64 -8.00
C LEU A 215 -3.14 -12.54 -7.38
N LEU A 216 -3.81 -13.67 -7.13
CA LEU A 216 -5.14 -13.67 -6.52
C LEU A 216 -5.09 -13.12 -5.08
N THR A 217 -4.14 -13.60 -4.28
CA THR A 217 -3.98 -13.17 -2.88
C THR A 217 -3.57 -11.71 -2.80
N ALA A 218 -2.66 -11.26 -3.66
CA ALA A 218 -2.28 -9.86 -3.77
C ALA A 218 -3.45 -8.97 -4.22
N ALA A 219 -4.28 -9.43 -5.17
CA ALA A 219 -5.46 -8.69 -5.62
C ALA A 219 -6.53 -8.59 -4.53
N LEU A 220 -6.77 -9.66 -3.77
CA LEU A 220 -7.64 -9.64 -2.58
C LEU A 220 -7.14 -8.65 -1.53
N ALA A 221 -5.82 -8.63 -1.28
CA ALA A 221 -5.20 -7.72 -0.34
C ALA A 221 -5.34 -6.25 -0.78
N ALA A 222 -5.05 -5.96 -2.06
CA ALA A 222 -5.24 -4.63 -2.65
C ALA A 222 -6.70 -4.18 -2.57
N PHE A 223 -7.63 -5.06 -2.95
CA PHE A 223 -9.06 -4.77 -2.92
C PHE A 223 -9.54 -4.47 -1.50
N GLY A 224 -9.22 -5.31 -0.51
CA GLY A 224 -9.59 -5.07 0.89
C GLY A 224 -8.98 -3.79 1.46
N ALA A 225 -7.72 -3.50 1.08
CA ALA A 225 -7.02 -2.30 1.51
C ALA A 225 -7.70 -1.02 1.02
N VAL A 226 -8.12 -1.00 -0.24
CA VAL A 226 -8.80 0.15 -0.87
C VAL A 226 -10.27 0.24 -0.46
N TRP A 227 -10.98 -0.89 -0.37
CA TRP A 227 -12.42 -0.92 -0.10
C TRP A 227 -12.76 -0.47 1.32
N GLN A 228 -11.97 -0.91 2.32
CA GLN A 228 -12.29 -0.66 3.71
C GLN A 228 -11.11 -0.06 4.49
N SER A 229 -9.98 -0.77 4.55
CA SER A 229 -8.80 -0.32 5.29
C SER A 229 -7.60 -1.24 5.03
N PRO A 230 -6.36 -0.79 5.30
CA PRO A 230 -5.17 -1.66 5.22
C PRO A 230 -5.26 -2.93 6.05
N ALA A 231 -5.93 -2.86 7.21
CA ALA A 231 -6.16 -4.01 8.06
C ALA A 231 -7.07 -5.05 7.38
N ALA A 232 -8.14 -4.60 6.72
CA ALA A 232 -9.00 -5.48 5.93
C ALA A 232 -8.23 -6.13 4.77
N GLY A 233 -7.41 -5.35 4.06
CA GLY A 233 -6.50 -5.89 3.04
C GLY A 233 -5.55 -6.95 3.59
N ALA A 234 -4.93 -6.69 4.75
CA ALA A 234 -4.02 -7.63 5.39
C ALA A 234 -4.72 -8.92 5.84
N VAL A 235 -5.96 -8.82 6.34
CA VAL A 235 -6.78 -9.98 6.70
C VAL A 235 -7.13 -10.79 5.45
N LEU A 236 -7.64 -10.16 4.39
CA LEU A 236 -7.99 -10.87 3.14
C LEU A 236 -6.77 -11.52 2.49
N GLY A 237 -5.65 -10.81 2.41
CA GLY A 237 -4.38 -11.35 1.91
C GLY A 237 -3.85 -12.49 2.78
N GLY A 238 -3.91 -12.33 4.11
CA GLY A 238 -3.50 -13.37 5.06
C GLY A 238 -4.36 -14.63 4.94
N CYS A 239 -5.69 -14.48 4.85
CA CYS A 239 -6.61 -15.60 4.60
C CYS A 239 -6.31 -16.29 3.26
N GLY A 240 -6.12 -15.52 2.18
CA GLY A 240 -5.78 -16.06 0.88
C GLY A 240 -4.45 -16.82 0.88
N TRP A 241 -3.46 -16.31 1.60
CA TRP A 241 -2.17 -16.97 1.78
C TRP A 241 -2.31 -18.29 2.56
N VAL A 242 -3.04 -18.31 3.69
CA VAL A 242 -3.28 -19.54 4.46
C VAL A 242 -3.97 -20.60 3.61
N ILE A 243 -5.01 -20.21 2.86
CA ILE A 243 -5.73 -21.13 1.97
C ILE A 243 -4.78 -21.69 0.90
N GLY A 244 -4.01 -20.83 0.24
CA GLY A 244 -3.03 -21.25 -0.76
C GLY A 244 -1.96 -22.18 -0.21
N ALA A 245 -1.46 -21.92 1.00
CA ALA A 245 -0.48 -22.76 1.68
C ALA A 245 -1.03 -24.14 2.02
N VAL A 246 -2.27 -24.22 2.53
CA VAL A 246 -2.95 -25.49 2.80
C VAL A 246 -3.14 -26.29 1.50
N VAL A 247 -3.55 -25.64 0.42
CA VAL A 247 -3.71 -26.29 -0.90
C VAL A 247 -2.38 -26.80 -1.43
N ALA A 248 -1.30 -26.03 -1.28
CA ALA A 248 0.03 -26.41 -1.76
C ALA A 248 0.65 -27.58 -1.00
N VAL A 249 0.48 -27.64 0.33
CA VAL A 249 1.04 -28.75 1.14
C VAL A 249 0.21 -30.03 0.98
N GLY A 250 -1.12 -29.92 0.83
CA GLY A 250 -2.02 -31.05 0.69
C GLY A 250 -2.14 -31.91 1.96
N GLY A 251 -3.29 -32.55 2.18
CA GLY A 251 -3.46 -33.58 3.21
C GLY A 251 -3.36 -33.16 4.70
N VAL A 252 -3.06 -31.88 5.01
CA VAL A 252 -2.90 -31.40 6.40
C VAL A 252 -4.23 -31.25 7.14
N LEU A 253 -5.30 -30.88 6.42
CA LEU A 253 -6.61 -30.64 7.03
C LEU A 253 -7.62 -31.71 6.60
N PRO A 254 -8.45 -32.22 7.53
CA PRO A 254 -9.51 -33.19 7.25
C PRO A 254 -10.71 -32.50 6.59
N VAL A 255 -10.49 -31.93 5.41
CA VAL A 255 -11.50 -31.19 4.65
C VAL A 255 -12.17 -32.13 3.65
N PRO A 256 -13.51 -32.08 3.48
CA PRO A 256 -14.19 -32.89 2.48
C PRO A 256 -13.59 -32.71 1.09
N GLY A 257 -13.36 -33.82 0.37
CA GLY A 257 -12.63 -33.81 -0.91
C GLY A 257 -13.22 -32.91 -2.00
N ARG A 258 -14.53 -32.62 -1.94
CA ARG A 258 -15.17 -31.67 -2.87
C ARG A 258 -14.73 -30.23 -2.62
N PHE A 259 -14.57 -29.85 -1.36
CA PHE A 259 -14.17 -28.49 -1.00
C PHE A 259 -12.68 -28.25 -1.30
N THR A 260 -11.82 -29.25 -1.06
CA THR A 260 -10.41 -29.17 -1.47
C THR A 260 -10.26 -29.06 -2.98
N ALA A 261 -11.09 -29.76 -3.76
CA ALA A 261 -11.08 -29.64 -5.22
C ALA A 261 -11.47 -28.22 -5.70
N VAL A 262 -12.48 -27.60 -5.08
CA VAL A 262 -12.87 -26.21 -5.38
C VAL A 262 -11.76 -25.23 -4.99
N LEU A 263 -11.18 -25.38 -3.80
CA LEU A 263 -10.08 -24.53 -3.37
C LEU A 263 -8.86 -24.67 -4.28
N ALA A 264 -8.51 -25.91 -4.66
CA ALA A 264 -7.44 -26.16 -5.62
C ALA A 264 -7.74 -25.54 -6.98
N ALA A 265 -8.99 -25.61 -7.47
CA ALA A 265 -9.37 -24.95 -8.73
C ALA A 265 -9.22 -23.42 -8.68
N VAL A 266 -9.46 -22.80 -7.52
CA VAL A 266 -9.32 -21.33 -7.37
C VAL A 266 -7.86 -20.92 -7.12
N TRP A 267 -7.11 -21.71 -6.34
CA TRP A 267 -5.70 -21.46 -5.99
C TRP A 267 -4.70 -22.25 -6.85
N THR A 268 -5.06 -22.55 -8.10
CA THR A 268 -4.13 -23.00 -9.13
C THR A 268 -4.02 -21.94 -10.22
N THR A 269 -2.89 -21.91 -10.91
CA THR A 269 -2.74 -20.99 -12.05
C THR A 269 -3.59 -21.47 -13.21
N ASN A 270 -4.72 -20.80 -13.43
CA ASN A 270 -5.60 -20.98 -14.58
C ASN A 270 -6.19 -19.63 -15.04
N ALA A 271 -6.82 -19.61 -16.20
CA ALA A 271 -7.38 -18.40 -16.78
C ALA A 271 -8.45 -17.74 -15.89
N GLY A 272 -9.24 -18.54 -15.16
CA GLY A 272 -10.26 -18.06 -14.23
C GLY A 272 -9.65 -17.30 -13.05
N THR A 273 -8.61 -17.86 -12.43
CA THR A 273 -7.86 -17.21 -11.33
C THR A 273 -7.21 -15.91 -11.77
N LEU A 274 -6.61 -15.87 -12.96
CA LEU A 274 -6.03 -14.64 -13.51
C LEU A 274 -7.11 -13.60 -13.82
N ALA A 275 -8.24 -14.00 -14.42
CA ALA A 275 -9.36 -13.10 -14.69
C ALA A 275 -9.97 -12.54 -13.40
N ALA A 276 -10.14 -13.36 -12.36
CA ALA A 276 -10.61 -12.93 -11.05
C ALA A 276 -9.63 -11.94 -10.41
N SER A 277 -8.33 -12.19 -10.51
CA SER A 277 -7.29 -11.27 -10.02
C SER A 277 -7.37 -9.92 -10.71
N LEU A 278 -7.48 -9.90 -12.06
CA LEU A 278 -7.64 -8.68 -12.84
C LEU A 278 -8.94 -7.94 -12.51
N LEU A 279 -10.05 -8.66 -12.31
CA LEU A 279 -11.33 -8.09 -11.92
C LEU A 279 -11.23 -7.40 -10.55
N LEU A 280 -10.59 -8.04 -9.57
CA LEU A 280 -10.37 -7.48 -8.24
C LEU A 280 -9.50 -6.22 -8.28
N ILE A 281 -8.41 -6.22 -9.05
CA ILE A 281 -7.57 -5.03 -9.27
C ILE A 281 -8.35 -3.92 -9.98
N GLY A 282 -9.16 -4.26 -10.98
CA GLY A 282 -10.04 -3.32 -11.67
C GLY A 282 -11.06 -2.68 -10.71
N CYS A 283 -11.71 -3.48 -9.87
CA CYS A 283 -12.62 -2.99 -8.83
C CYS A 283 -11.90 -2.07 -7.83
N ALA A 284 -10.69 -2.42 -7.39
CA ALA A 284 -9.88 -1.57 -6.52
C ALA A 284 -9.48 -0.24 -7.21
N ALA A 285 -9.15 -0.28 -8.50
CA ALA A 285 -8.86 0.92 -9.29
C ALA A 285 -10.08 1.85 -9.37
N LEU A 286 -11.27 1.30 -9.64
CA LEU A 286 -12.52 2.05 -9.67
C LEU A 286 -12.80 2.70 -8.31
N LEU A 287 -12.67 1.95 -7.21
CA LEU A 287 -12.88 2.48 -5.86
C LEU A 287 -11.93 3.64 -5.54
N THR A 288 -10.67 3.55 -5.98
CA THR A 288 -9.67 4.62 -5.82
C THR A 288 -10.05 5.89 -6.60
N GLY A 289 -10.78 5.77 -7.71
CA GLY A 289 -11.27 6.89 -8.51
C GLY A 289 -12.46 7.64 -7.93
N TYR A 290 -13.21 7.05 -6.97
CA TYR A 290 -14.43 7.63 -6.40
C TYR A 290 -14.35 7.83 -4.88
N PRO A 291 -13.52 8.77 -4.38
CA PRO A 291 -13.31 8.97 -2.93
C PRO A 291 -14.57 9.41 -2.17
N ALA A 292 -15.57 9.97 -2.85
CA ALA A 292 -16.73 10.61 -2.22
C ALA A 292 -17.70 9.67 -1.47
N ARG A 293 -17.60 8.35 -1.62
CA ARG A 293 -18.52 7.41 -0.93
C ARG A 293 -18.00 6.87 0.40
N VAL A 294 -16.69 6.92 0.65
CA VAL A 294 -16.09 6.34 1.87
C VAL A 294 -16.31 7.25 3.09
N LEU A 295 -16.40 8.57 2.89
CA LEU A 295 -16.58 9.54 3.99
C LEU A 295 -18.01 9.62 4.55
N ARG A 296 -19.01 8.98 3.92
CA ARG A 296 -20.40 9.01 4.41
C ARG A 296 -20.79 7.85 5.34
N GLY A 297 -19.89 6.87 5.54
CA GLY A 297 -20.15 5.68 6.38
C GLY A 297 -19.56 5.73 7.79
N GLY A 298 -18.85 6.79 8.16
CA GLY A 298 -18.28 6.97 9.49
C GLY A 298 -19.15 7.85 10.37
N VAL A 299 -20.28 7.31 10.84
CA VAL A 299 -21.05 7.80 12.01
C VAL A 299 -21.15 6.65 13.01
#